data_AF-A0A1B6LM33-F1
#
_entry.id   AF-A0A1B6LM33-F1
#
_cell.length_a   1.000
_cell.length_b   1.000
_cell.length_c   1.000
_cell.angle_alpha   90.00
_cell.angle_beta   90.00
_cell.angle_gamma   90.00
#
_symmetry.space_group_name_H-M   'P 1'
#
loop_
_entity.id
_entity.type
_entity.pdbx_description
1 polymer ?
#
loop_
_entity_poly.entity_id
_entity_poly.type
_entity_poly.pdbx_seq_one_letter_code
_entity_poly.pdbx_strand_id
1 'polypeptide(L)'
;MVRGWLRLHERSGGCARTCQRGDLHRRLVAQPRDIHEAPSHRRGLHIINLSRHIVIKCPTRRTTQEWMTFIRENAHNSDFIRSNRYHSFAPFRIETMASWFVDGCDYMSAVADALERAKEEIFIADWWLSPEIYMKRPAIEGD
;
A
#
# COMPACT_ATOMS: atom_id res chain seq x y z
N MET A 1 28.46 -5.68 4.55
CA MET A 1 28.57 -7.12 4.87
C MET A 1 27.74 -7.39 6.13
N VAL A 2 26.47 -7.74 5.98
CA VAL A 2 25.71 -8.54 6.95
C VAL A 2 24.86 -9.49 6.11
N ARG A 3 25.00 -10.78 6.41
CA ARG A 3 24.43 -11.93 5.72
C ARG A 3 23.03 -12.24 6.27
N GLY A 4 22.12 -12.65 5.38
CA GLY A 4 21.28 -13.84 5.59
C GLY A 4 19.99 -13.71 6.40
N TRP A 5 18.86 -13.99 5.72
CA TRP A 5 17.76 -14.85 6.21
C TRP A 5 17.34 -15.71 5.00
N LEU A 6 17.91 -16.91 4.84
CA LEU A 6 17.41 -18.22 5.31
C LEU A 6 16.04 -18.61 4.72
N ARG A 7 16.11 -19.51 3.73
CA ARG A 7 15.00 -20.28 3.15
C ARG A 7 14.94 -21.64 3.88
N LEU A 8 13.76 -22.04 4.38
CA LEU A 8 13.23 -23.39 4.67
C LEU A 8 11.92 -23.17 5.45
N HIS A 9 10.75 -23.71 5.12
CA HIS A 9 10.46 -25.13 4.92
C HIS A 9 9.15 -25.31 4.12
N GLU A 10 9.20 -26.10 3.04
CA GLU A 10 8.04 -26.70 2.38
C GLU A 10 7.59 -27.92 3.20
N ARG A 11 6.32 -27.98 3.64
CA ARG A 11 5.62 -29.25 3.90
C ARG A 11 4.13 -29.10 3.57
N SER A 12 3.78 -29.73 2.45
CA SER A 12 2.57 -30.53 2.19
C SER A 12 1.18 -29.94 2.47
N GLY A 13 0.45 -29.68 1.38
CA GLY A 13 -0.98 -30.01 1.31
C GLY A 13 -1.92 -28.93 0.77
N GLY A 14 -2.16 -28.93 -0.55
CA GLY A 14 -3.44 -28.45 -1.11
C GLY A 14 -3.38 -27.21 -1.99
N CYS A 15 -3.57 -27.44 -3.30
CA CYS A 15 -3.89 -26.46 -4.33
C CYS A 15 -2.77 -25.46 -4.70
N ALA A 16 -1.70 -26.01 -5.29
CA ALA A 16 -0.87 -25.24 -6.21
C ALA A 16 -1.70 -24.82 -7.43
N ARG A 17 -2.45 -23.72 -7.32
CA ARG A 17 -2.70 -22.90 -8.51
C ARG A 17 -1.33 -22.35 -8.90
N THR A 18 -0.79 -22.89 -9.98
CA THR A 18 0.47 -22.47 -10.61
C THR A 18 0.44 -20.97 -10.84
N CYS A 19 0.94 -20.22 -9.87
CA CYS A 19 1.36 -18.84 -10.04
C CYS A 19 2.63 -18.91 -10.88
N GLN A 20 2.47 -18.79 -12.20
CA GLN A 20 3.60 -18.79 -13.12
C GLN A 20 4.59 -17.73 -12.67
N ARG A 21 5.90 -18.02 -12.73
CA ARG A 21 7.00 -17.18 -12.19
C ARG A 21 7.03 -15.72 -12.68
N GLY A 22 6.16 -15.32 -13.62
CA GLY A 22 5.97 -13.93 -14.05
C GLY A 22 4.95 -13.10 -13.24
N ASP A 23 4.20 -13.69 -12.31
CA ASP A 23 3.07 -13.03 -11.61
C ASP A 23 3.44 -12.42 -10.24
N LEU A 24 4.69 -12.62 -9.78
CA LEU A 24 5.15 -12.18 -8.43
C LEU A 24 5.36 -10.67 -8.31
N HIS A 25 5.40 -9.92 -9.41
CA HIS A 25 5.73 -8.49 -9.39
C HIS A 25 4.52 -7.54 -9.21
N ARG A 26 3.29 -8.04 -9.05
CA ARG A 26 2.13 -7.31 -9.61
C ARG A 26 0.84 -7.10 -8.79
N ARG A 27 0.76 -7.35 -7.47
CA ARG A 27 -0.55 -7.26 -6.77
C ARG A 27 -0.55 -6.59 -5.39
N LEU A 28 -0.06 -5.36 -5.30
CA LEU A 28 -0.31 -4.52 -4.11
C LEU A 28 -1.80 -4.17 -3.95
N VAL A 29 -2.51 -4.05 -5.07
CA VAL A 29 -3.95 -3.73 -5.10
C VAL A 29 -4.75 -5.01 -5.31
N ALA A 30 -5.78 -5.21 -4.48
CA ALA A 30 -6.70 -6.34 -4.61
C ALA A 30 -7.47 -6.24 -5.93
N GLN A 31 -7.52 -7.34 -6.67
CA GLN A 31 -8.22 -7.43 -7.94
C GLN A 31 -9.65 -7.94 -7.73
N PRO A 32 -10.58 -7.76 -8.69
CA PRO A 32 -11.96 -8.26 -8.56
C PRO A 32 -12.04 -9.78 -8.26
N ARG A 33 -11.04 -10.52 -8.73
CA ARG A 33 -10.82 -11.96 -8.50
C ARG A 33 -10.18 -12.30 -7.15
N ASP A 34 -9.90 -11.32 -6.31
CA ASP A 34 -9.39 -11.49 -4.95
C ASP A 34 -10.49 -11.16 -3.92
N ILE A 35 -11.71 -10.87 -4.41
CA ILE A 35 -12.91 -10.53 -3.63
C ILE A 35 -13.90 -11.69 -3.73
N HIS A 36 -14.13 -12.39 -2.62
CA HIS A 36 -14.99 -13.58 -2.57
C HIS A 36 -15.78 -13.71 -1.26
N GLU A 37 -16.82 -14.55 -1.26
CA GLU A 37 -17.43 -15.01 -0.02
C GLU A 37 -16.38 -15.81 0.81
N ALA A 38 -16.31 -15.56 2.10
CA ALA A 38 -15.33 -16.16 2.99
C ALA A 38 -15.61 -17.68 3.17
N PRO A 39 -14.62 -18.57 2.95
CA PRO A 39 -14.82 -20.01 3.05
C PRO A 39 -15.27 -20.48 4.44
N SER A 40 -14.81 -19.80 5.49
CA SER A 40 -15.12 -20.11 6.88
C SER A 40 -16.40 -19.44 7.41
N HIS A 41 -16.95 -18.47 6.69
CA HIS A 41 -18.08 -17.67 7.13
C HIS A 41 -19.03 -17.37 5.96
N ARG A 42 -20.19 -18.05 5.92
CA ARG A 42 -21.24 -17.85 4.89
C ARG A 42 -21.82 -16.42 4.81
N ARG A 43 -21.37 -15.52 5.70
CA ARG A 43 -21.76 -14.10 5.79
C ARG A 43 -20.53 -13.18 5.90
N GLY A 44 -19.39 -13.60 5.38
CA GLY A 44 -18.15 -12.82 5.38
C GLY A 44 -17.74 -12.48 3.96
N LEU A 45 -17.33 -11.24 3.74
CA LEU A 45 -16.64 -10.82 2.52
C LEU A 45 -15.13 -10.87 2.76
N HIS A 46 -14.43 -11.55 1.87
CA HIS A 46 -13.00 -11.78 1.94
C HIS A 46 -12.29 -10.95 0.86
N ILE A 47 -11.34 -10.11 1.26
CA ILE A 47 -10.54 -9.28 0.36
C ILE A 47 -9.07 -9.55 0.67
N ILE A 48 -8.30 -9.92 -0.36
CA ILE A 48 -6.90 -10.29 -0.22
C ILE A 48 -6.05 -9.49 -1.20
N ASN A 49 -4.87 -9.05 -0.76
CA ASN A 49 -3.79 -8.62 -1.64
C ASN A 49 -2.46 -9.27 -1.20
N LEU A 50 -1.32 -8.85 -1.75
CA LEU A 50 -0.01 -9.42 -1.39
C LEU A 50 0.42 -9.17 0.07
N SER A 51 -0.14 -8.15 0.74
CA SER A 51 0.31 -7.73 2.07
C SER A 51 -0.70 -7.98 3.18
N ARG A 52 -1.99 -8.11 2.85
CA ARG A 52 -3.09 -8.12 3.82
C ARG A 52 -4.21 -9.05 3.37
N HIS A 53 -4.89 -9.55 4.39
CA HIS A 53 -6.12 -10.31 4.28
C HIS A 53 -7.12 -9.66 5.23
N ILE A 54 -8.21 -9.14 4.66
CA ILE A 54 -9.31 -8.52 5.40
C ILE A 54 -10.57 -9.38 5.26
N VAL A 55 -11.23 -9.66 6.39
CA VAL A 55 -12.56 -10.27 6.43
C VAL A 55 -13.55 -9.25 6.98
N ILE A 56 -14.52 -8.86 6.15
CA ILE A 56 -15.62 -8.00 6.55
C ILE A 56 -16.80 -8.90 6.91
N LYS A 57 -17.22 -8.88 8.17
CA LYS A 57 -18.42 -9.62 8.60
C LYS A 57 -19.66 -8.84 8.15
N CYS A 58 -20.57 -9.52 7.45
CA CYS A 58 -21.84 -8.96 7.01
C CYS A 58 -22.99 -9.55 7.83
N PRO A 59 -24.07 -8.79 8.08
CA PRO A 59 -25.23 -9.29 8.83
C PRO A 59 -25.97 -10.42 8.10
N THR A 60 -26.08 -10.31 6.78
CA THR A 60 -26.79 -11.26 5.91
C THR A 60 -25.96 -11.63 4.68
N ARG A 61 -26.29 -12.77 4.06
CA ARG A 61 -25.70 -13.18 2.78
C ARG A 61 -26.04 -12.18 1.66
N ARG A 62 -27.26 -11.64 1.64
CA ARG A 62 -27.68 -10.59 0.70
C ARG A 62 -26.75 -9.38 0.77
N THR A 63 -26.50 -8.87 1.97
CA THR A 63 -25.57 -7.77 2.19
C THR A 63 -24.15 -8.12 1.71
N THR A 64 -23.68 -9.35 1.94
CA THR A 64 -22.37 -9.80 1.43
C THR A 64 -22.31 -9.70 -0.10
N GLN A 65 -23.37 -10.15 -0.78
CA GLN A 65 -23.46 -10.12 -2.24
C GLN A 65 -23.56 -8.69 -2.78
N GLU A 66 -24.36 -7.82 -2.15
CA GLU A 66 -24.48 -6.42 -2.54
C GLU A 66 -23.14 -5.69 -2.44
N TRP A 67 -22.41 -5.85 -1.34
CA TRP A 67 -21.08 -5.27 -1.15
C TRP A 67 -20.07 -5.82 -2.15
N MET A 68 -20.11 -7.13 -2.41
CA MET A 68 -19.24 -7.77 -3.38
C MET A 68 -19.45 -7.24 -4.80
N THR A 69 -20.71 -7.10 -5.22
CA THR A 69 -21.06 -6.48 -6.51
C THR A 69 -20.59 -5.04 -6.57
N PHE A 70 -20.91 -4.24 -5.55
CA PHE A 70 -20.54 -2.83 -5.49
C PHE A 70 -19.02 -2.61 -5.56
N ILE A 71 -18.23 -3.36 -4.78
CA ILE A 71 -16.77 -3.22 -4.79
C ILE A 71 -16.20 -3.66 -6.14
N ARG A 72 -16.74 -4.71 -6.77
CA ARG A 72 -16.29 -5.14 -8.10
C ARG A 72 -16.59 -4.10 -9.18
N GLU A 73 -17.76 -3.50 -9.15
CA GLU A 73 -18.14 -2.44 -10.09
C GLU A 73 -17.27 -1.19 -9.90
N ASN A 74 -17.08 -0.74 -8.66
CA ASN A 74 -16.20 0.40 -8.37
C ASN A 74 -14.73 0.09 -8.66
N ALA A 75 -14.31 -1.17 -8.51
CA ALA A 75 -12.98 -1.61 -8.85
C ALA A 75 -12.68 -1.43 -10.34
N HIS A 76 -13.64 -1.69 -11.22
CA HIS A 76 -13.48 -1.45 -12.66
C HIS A 76 -13.26 0.02 -13.00
N ASN A 77 -13.82 0.93 -12.21
CA ASN A 77 -13.69 2.37 -12.39
C ASN A 77 -12.46 2.96 -11.68
N SER A 78 -11.66 2.14 -10.99
CA SER A 78 -10.49 2.59 -10.24
C SER A 78 -9.22 2.56 -11.08
N ASP A 79 -8.46 3.66 -11.05
CA ASP A 79 -7.16 3.74 -11.72
C ASP A 79 -6.10 2.78 -11.13
N PHE A 80 -6.30 2.30 -9.90
CA PHE A 80 -5.36 1.44 -9.18
C PHE A 80 -5.47 -0.04 -9.56
N ILE A 81 -6.48 -0.42 -10.34
CA ILE A 81 -6.74 -1.82 -10.72
C ILE A 81 -6.33 -2.11 -12.17
N ARG A 82 -6.19 -1.05 -12.97
CA ARG A 82 -5.72 -1.10 -14.35
C ARG A 82 -4.21 -1.35 -14.41
N SER A 83 -3.73 -1.92 -15.51
CA SER A 83 -2.30 -2.07 -15.74
C SER A 83 -1.69 -0.70 -16.09
N ASN A 84 -0.77 -0.21 -15.26
CA ASN A 84 -0.07 1.04 -15.51
C ASN A 84 1.27 0.83 -16.23
N ARG A 85 1.87 1.93 -16.71
CA ARG A 85 3.21 1.95 -17.31
C ARG A 85 4.22 1.29 -16.36
N TYR A 86 5.13 0.48 -16.91
CA TYR A 86 6.12 -0.29 -16.15
C TYR A 86 5.53 -1.24 -15.09
N HIS A 87 4.24 -1.56 -15.18
CA HIS A 87 3.52 -2.35 -14.18
C HIS A 87 3.52 -1.74 -12.78
N SER A 88 3.58 -0.41 -12.70
CA SER A 88 3.40 0.33 -11.46
C SER A 88 2.02 0.08 -10.86
N PHE A 89 1.92 0.11 -9.53
CA PHE A 89 0.61 0.11 -8.86
C PHE A 89 -0.11 1.45 -9.00
N ALA A 90 0.63 2.54 -9.28
CA ALA A 90 0.09 3.89 -9.38
C ALA A 90 -0.06 4.33 -10.86
N PRO A 91 -1.15 5.04 -11.20
CA PRO A 91 -1.37 5.58 -12.54
C PRO A 91 -0.47 6.78 -12.83
N PHE A 92 -0.32 7.11 -14.11
CA PHE A 92 0.36 8.32 -14.56
C PHE A 92 -0.49 9.57 -14.26
N ARG A 93 0.13 10.61 -13.70
CA ARG A 93 -0.52 11.89 -13.39
C ARG A 93 0.12 13.00 -14.22
N ILE A 94 -0.70 13.68 -15.03
CA ILE A 94 -0.30 14.85 -15.82
C ILE A 94 -0.35 16.09 -14.91
N GLU A 95 0.44 17.12 -15.22
CA GLU A 95 0.40 18.41 -14.51
C GLU A 95 0.67 18.33 -12.99
N THR A 96 1.47 17.34 -12.57
CA THR A 96 1.87 17.23 -11.17
C THR A 96 3.04 18.17 -10.89
N MET A 97 2.87 19.10 -9.95
CA MET A 97 3.95 19.94 -9.46
C MET A 97 4.99 19.08 -8.73
N ALA A 98 6.24 19.14 -9.19
CA ALA A 98 7.35 18.41 -8.61
C ALA A 98 8.56 19.33 -8.46
N SER A 99 9.27 19.17 -7.34
CA SER A 99 10.54 19.84 -7.06
C SER A 99 11.59 18.77 -6.79
N TRP A 100 12.82 19.02 -7.23
CA TRP A 100 13.97 18.19 -6.91
C TRP A 100 14.92 18.97 -6.02
N PHE A 101 15.63 18.24 -5.18
CA PHE A 101 16.59 18.80 -4.23
C PHE A 101 17.93 18.11 -4.47
N VAL A 102 19.00 18.89 -4.40
CA VAL A 102 20.36 18.38 -4.28
C VAL A 102 20.77 18.56 -2.83
N ASP A 103 21.31 17.50 -2.24
CA ASP A 103 21.65 17.43 -0.82
C ASP A 103 20.44 17.60 0.13
N GLY A 104 20.74 17.70 1.43
CA GLY A 104 19.74 17.69 2.49
C GLY A 104 19.26 19.07 2.97
N CYS A 105 19.97 20.15 2.68
CA CYS A 105 19.67 21.47 3.25
C CYS A 105 18.28 21.97 2.83
N ASP A 106 18.06 22.11 1.53
CA ASP A 106 16.80 22.62 0.99
C ASP A 106 15.66 21.60 1.16
N TYR A 107 15.97 20.30 1.06
CA TYR A 107 15.01 19.22 1.30
C TYR A 107 14.46 19.27 2.73
N MET A 108 15.34 19.30 3.74
CA MET A 108 14.91 19.31 5.14
C MET A 108 14.18 20.62 5.50
N SER A 109 14.60 21.76 4.93
CA SER A 109 13.89 23.02 5.11
C SER A 109 12.47 22.97 4.54
N ALA A 110 12.29 22.42 3.33
CA ALA A 110 10.98 22.25 2.70
C ALA A 110 10.08 21.26 3.46
N VAL A 111 10.66 20.18 4.00
CA VAL A 111 9.95 19.23 4.86
C VAL A 111 9.48 19.90 6.15
N ALA A 112 10.34 20.67 6.83
CA ALA A 112 9.96 21.42 8.03
C ALA A 112 8.77 22.35 7.78
N ASP A 113 8.82 23.10 6.69
CA ASP A 113 7.73 23.98 6.26
C ASP A 113 6.42 23.21 5.97
N ALA A 114 6.52 22.02 5.37
CA ALA A 114 5.35 21.18 5.10
C ALA A 114 4.76 20.60 6.39
N LEU A 115 5.61 20.20 7.34
CA LEU A 115 5.20 19.70 8.65
C LEU A 115 4.47 20.79 9.46
N GLU A 116 5.00 22.01 9.47
CA GLU A 116 4.37 23.15 10.17
C GLU A 116 3.00 23.54 9.57
N ARG A 117 2.82 23.36 8.25
CA ARG A 117 1.56 23.65 7.56
C ARG A 117 0.53 22.51 7.58
N ALA A 118 0.89 21.32 8.08
CA ALA A 118 -0.01 20.16 8.07
C ALA A 118 -1.25 20.41 8.96
N LYS A 119 -2.43 19.99 8.48
CA LYS A 119 -3.71 20.24 9.17
C LYS A 119 -4.39 18.98 9.72
N GLU A 120 -4.09 17.81 9.17
CA GLU A 120 -4.81 16.58 9.47
C GLU A 120 -3.86 15.44 9.82
N GLU A 121 -3.08 14.97 8.84
CA GLU A 121 -2.26 13.76 9.01
C GLU A 121 -0.84 13.98 8.48
N ILE A 122 0.13 13.37 9.17
CA ILE A 122 1.54 13.32 8.77
C ILE A 122 1.94 11.84 8.70
N PHE A 123 2.34 11.38 7.52
CA PHE A 123 2.86 10.02 7.32
C PHE A 123 4.38 10.07 7.13
N ILE A 124 5.11 9.38 8.01
CA ILE A 124 6.57 9.27 7.97
C ILE A 124 6.93 7.79 7.78
N ALA A 125 7.76 7.51 6.78
CA ALA A 125 8.34 6.20 6.57
C ALA A 125 9.85 6.36 6.45
N ASP A 126 10.59 5.85 7.43
CA ASP A 126 12.04 5.93 7.49
C ASP A 126 12.63 4.56 7.80
N TRP A 127 13.85 4.31 7.30
CA TRP A 127 14.64 3.17 7.74
C TRP A 127 15.26 3.44 9.11
N TRP A 128 15.67 4.69 9.37
CA TRP A 128 16.13 5.16 10.67
C TRP A 128 15.80 6.65 10.86
N LEU A 129 14.90 6.91 11.80
CA LEU A 129 14.52 8.27 12.21
C LEU A 129 15.23 8.67 13.51
N SER A 130 15.91 9.83 13.52
CA SER A 130 16.42 10.46 14.75
C SER A 130 15.53 11.65 15.09
N PRO A 131 14.77 11.62 16.19
CA PRO A 131 13.85 12.71 16.54
C PRO A 131 14.55 14.02 16.92
N GLU A 132 15.85 13.99 17.18
CA GLU A 132 16.66 15.15 17.60
C GLU A 132 17.30 15.91 16.41
N ILE A 133 17.02 15.52 15.17
CA ILE A 133 17.64 16.17 13.99
C ILE A 133 17.04 17.56 13.74
N TYR A 134 17.91 18.56 13.63
CA TYR A 134 17.52 19.90 13.17
C TYR A 134 17.28 19.91 11.66
N MET A 135 16.04 20.25 11.26
CA MET A 135 15.62 20.34 9.86
C MET A 135 16.02 21.66 9.17
N LYS A 136 16.20 22.75 9.94
CA LYS A 136 16.74 24.04 9.45
C LYS A 136 18.00 24.38 10.23
N ARG A 137 19.01 24.95 9.55
CA ARG A 137 20.33 25.26 10.12
C ARG A 137 20.84 26.63 9.66
N PRO A 138 21.64 27.35 10.48
CA PRO A 138 22.05 27.00 11.85
C PRO A 138 20.84 26.91 12.79
N ALA A 139 20.95 26.08 13.82
CA ALA A 139 19.93 26.06 14.85
C ALA A 139 19.95 27.43 15.53
N ILE A 140 18.89 28.21 15.36
CA ILE A 140 18.61 29.35 16.23
C ILE A 140 18.20 28.74 17.58
N GLU A 141 18.90 29.13 18.66
CA GLU A 141 18.56 28.70 20.02
C GLU A 141 17.07 28.93 20.27
N GLY A 142 16.38 27.88 20.73
CA GLY A 142 14.98 27.97 21.14
C GLY A 142 14.90 28.46 22.58
N ASP A 143 13.91 29.33 22.86
CA ASP A 143 13.46 29.73 24.20
C ASP A 143 13.05 28.53 25.07
#